data_AF-W2FZG4-F1
#
_entry.id   AF-W2FZG4-F1
#
_cell.length_a   1.000
_cell.length_b   1.000
_cell.length_c   1.000
_cell.angle_alpha   90.00
_cell.angle_beta   90.00
_cell.angle_gamma   90.00
#
_symmetry.space_group_name_H-M   'P 1'
#
loop_
_entity.id
_entity.type
_entity.pdbx_description
1 polymer ?
#
loop_
_entity_poly.entity_id
_entity_poly.type
_entity_poly.pdbx_seq_one_letter_code
_entity_poly.pdbx_strand_id
1 'polypeptide(L)'
;MRLMTSTTLGTVVESNSVMVAEFKEAKDDQDESCGVIVTDFVDSDELYPYKPEERVRRDATSVFMIRSFKDKAKDSDNKELLVVATRWVCFKIRGGESNLSADPLQELQESTVSFGGTMKKSIQQRLGNVNLYDE
;
A
#
# COMPACT_ATOMS: atom_id res chain seq x y z
N MET A 1 -12.65 -5.52 1.98
CA MET A 1 -12.00 -6.77 2.40
C MET A 1 -11.67 -6.68 3.88
N ARG A 2 -12.06 -7.71 4.63
CA ARG A 2 -11.68 -7.90 6.03
C ARG A 2 -10.60 -8.97 6.11
N LEU A 3 -9.51 -8.68 6.80
CA LEU A 3 -8.33 -9.53 6.91
C LEU A 3 -7.94 -9.69 8.38
N MET A 4 -7.59 -10.91 8.74
CA MET A 4 -7.04 -11.27 10.04
C MET A 4 -5.59 -11.69 9.87
N THR A 5 -4.68 -11.07 10.61
CA THR A 5 -3.25 -11.39 10.65
C THR A 5 -2.79 -11.57 12.09
N SER A 6 -1.64 -12.21 12.30
CA SER A 6 -1.01 -12.29 13.61
C SER A 6 0.35 -11.64 13.59
N THR A 7 0.70 -10.93 14.67
CA THR A 7 2.06 -10.47 14.91
C THR A 7 2.98 -11.64 15.25
N THR A 8 4.29 -11.41 15.26
CA THR A 8 5.27 -12.44 15.67
C THR A 8 5.05 -12.95 17.09
N LEU A 9 4.49 -12.10 17.95
CA LEU A 9 4.14 -12.42 19.34
C LEU A 9 2.73 -13.01 19.50
N GLY A 10 2.05 -13.34 18.39
CA GLY A 10 0.75 -14.00 18.40
C GLY A 10 -0.45 -13.08 18.66
N THR A 11 -0.24 -11.75 18.71
CA THR A 11 -1.36 -10.81 18.79
C THR A 11 -2.16 -10.85 17.50
N VAL A 12 -3.46 -11.12 17.62
CA VAL A 12 -4.37 -11.14 16.48
C VAL A 12 -4.77 -9.71 16.11
N VAL A 13 -4.64 -9.39 14.83
CA VAL A 13 -4.88 -8.07 14.25
C VAL A 13 -5.93 -8.19 13.16
N GLU A 14 -7.00 -7.41 13.30
CA GLU A 14 -8.04 -7.24 12.28
C GLU A 14 -7.80 -5.96 11.48
N SER A 15 -8.01 -6.04 10.17
CA SER A 15 -8.12 -4.87 9.30
C SER A 15 -9.35 -5.03 8.42
N ASN A 16 -10.13 -3.96 8.26
CA ASN A 16 -11.30 -3.94 7.39
C ASN A 16 -11.24 -2.71 6.50
N SER A 17 -11.04 -2.91 5.20
CA SER A 17 -10.76 -1.83 4.26
C SER A 17 -11.47 -1.99 2.93
N VAL A 18 -11.80 -0.89 2.27
CA VAL A 18 -12.21 -0.83 0.87
C VAL A 18 -11.06 -0.26 0.05
N MET A 19 -10.91 -0.74 -1.19
CA MET A 19 -9.87 -0.28 -2.11
C MET A 19 -10.53 0.11 -3.44
N VAL A 20 -10.10 1.23 -4.00
CA VAL A 20 -10.41 1.66 -5.36
C VAL A 20 -9.10 1.96 -6.07
N ALA A 21 -9.01 1.59 -7.34
CA ALA A 21 -7.86 1.86 -8.19
C ALA A 21 -8.34 2.43 -9.52
N GLU A 22 -7.62 3.45 -10.01
CA GLU A 22 -7.84 4.04 -11.31
C GLU A 22 -6.48 4.28 -11.98
N PHE A 23 -6.43 4.03 -13.29
CA PHE A 23 -5.26 4.32 -14.10
C PHE A 23 -5.69 5.08 -15.35
N LYS A 24 -4.97 6.16 -15.61
CA LYS A 24 -5.13 6.99 -16.79
C LYS A 24 -3.83 6.97 -17.58
N GLU A 25 -3.90 6.45 -18.79
CA GLU A 25 -2.80 6.44 -19.74
C GLU A 25 -2.66 7.83 -20.39
N ALA A 26 -1.42 8.24 -20.67
CA ALA A 26 -1.11 9.43 -21.44
C ALA A 26 -1.70 9.30 -22.85
N LYS A 27 -2.35 10.37 -23.35
CA LYS A 27 -2.94 10.36 -24.70
C LYS A 27 -1.96 10.77 -25.79
N ASP A 28 -0.93 11.51 -25.41
CA ASP A 28 0.11 12.01 -26.30
C ASP A 28 1.46 12.07 -25.58
N ASP A 29 2.49 12.53 -26.29
CA ASP A 29 3.84 12.68 -25.74
C ASP A 29 4.04 13.87 -24.80
N GLN A 30 3.02 14.71 -24.63
CA GLN A 30 3.03 15.85 -23.71
C GLN A 30 2.36 15.53 -22.38
N ASP A 31 1.47 14.54 -22.36
CA ASP A 31 0.75 14.01 -21.20
C ASP A 31 1.57 12.98 -20.41
N GLU A 32 1.23 12.87 -19.12
CA GLU A 32 1.80 11.89 -18.19
C GLU A 32 0.76 10.81 -17.85
N SER A 33 1.16 9.54 -17.87
CA SER A 33 0.35 8.46 -17.32
C SER A 33 0.32 8.57 -15.79
N CYS A 34 -0.85 8.37 -15.20
CA CYS A 34 -1.07 8.46 -13.76
C CYS A 34 -1.97 7.32 -13.28
N GLY A 35 -1.50 6.59 -12.27
CA GLY A 35 -2.30 5.61 -11.54
C GLY A 35 -2.47 6.03 -10.09
N VAL A 36 -3.66 5.83 -9.53
CA VAL A 36 -3.93 6.06 -8.12
C VAL A 36 -4.66 4.86 -7.53
N ILE A 37 -4.17 4.39 -6.38
CA ILE A 37 -4.84 3.39 -5.54
C ILE A 37 -5.17 4.08 -4.22
N VAL A 38 -6.44 4.10 -3.85
CA VAL A 38 -6.90 4.62 -2.57
C VAL A 38 -7.47 3.47 -1.77
N THR A 39 -7.07 3.38 -0.51
CA THR A 39 -7.63 2.41 0.45
C THR A 39 -8.10 3.17 1.67
N ASP A 40 -9.29 2.85 2.16
CA ASP A 40 -9.81 3.41 3.41
C ASP A 40 -10.43 2.31 4.27
N PHE A 41 -10.56 2.56 5.58
CA PHE A 41 -11.15 1.60 6.50
C PHE A 41 -12.68 1.63 6.46
N VAL A 42 -13.30 0.51 6.79
CA VAL A 42 -14.76 0.39 6.90
C VAL A 42 -15.12 0.37 8.38
N ASP A 43 -15.83 1.39 8.86
CA ASP A 43 -16.26 1.49 10.27
C ASP A 43 -17.60 0.82 10.57
N SER A 44 -18.24 0.22 9.56
CA SER A 44 -19.46 -0.56 9.76
C SER A 44 -19.11 -2.01 10.10
N ASP A 45 -19.54 -2.44 11.29
CA ASP A 45 -19.30 -3.78 11.85
C ASP A 45 -20.61 -4.50 12.20
N GLU A 46 -21.78 -4.06 11.72
CA GLU A 46 -23.09 -4.62 12.12
C GLU A 46 -23.23 -6.11 11.81
N LEU A 47 -22.78 -6.55 10.63
CA LEU A 47 -22.82 -7.96 10.23
C LEU A 47 -21.71 -8.81 10.87
N TYR A 48 -20.58 -8.18 11.21
CA TYR A 48 -19.40 -8.84 11.77
C TYR A 48 -18.82 -7.97 12.88
N PRO A 49 -19.37 -8.05 14.11
CA PRO A 49 -18.96 -7.19 15.20
C PRO A 49 -17.47 -7.31 15.52
N TYR A 50 -16.83 -6.18 15.78
CA TYR A 50 -15.47 -6.13 16.30
C TYR A 50 -15.41 -6.71 17.72
N LYS A 51 -14.37 -7.50 17.99
CA LYS A 51 -14.14 -8.17 19.27
C LYS A 51 -12.87 -7.66 19.96
N PRO A 52 -12.94 -6.57 20.75
CA PRO A 52 -11.76 -5.93 21.32
C PRO A 52 -10.96 -6.79 22.30
N GLU A 53 -11.58 -7.78 22.94
CA GLU A 53 -10.88 -8.69 23.86
C GLU A 53 -10.09 -9.79 23.15
N GLU A 54 -10.50 -10.15 21.92
CA GLU A 54 -9.87 -11.22 21.14
C GLU A 54 -8.80 -10.69 20.18
N ARG A 55 -8.89 -9.42 19.77
CA ARG A 55 -8.09 -8.88 18.67
C ARG A 55 -7.96 -7.36 18.67
N VAL A 56 -6.81 -6.89 18.19
CA VAL A 56 -6.51 -5.49 17.92
C VAL A 56 -7.10 -5.10 16.57
N ARG A 57 -7.72 -3.92 16.46
CA ARG A 57 -8.17 -3.40 15.18
C ARG A 57 -7.19 -2.37 14.64
N ARG A 58 -6.75 -2.58 13.40
CA ARG A 58 -5.93 -1.65 12.64
C ARG A 58 -6.76 -1.11 11.47
N ASP A 59 -7.12 0.16 11.57
CA ASP A 59 -7.71 0.92 10.49
C ASP A 59 -6.62 1.58 9.67
N ALA A 60 -6.73 1.51 8.36
CA ALA A 60 -5.75 2.02 7.42
C ALA A 60 -6.43 2.95 6.40
N THR A 61 -5.90 4.16 6.28
CA THR A 61 -6.21 5.06 5.17
C THR A 61 -4.92 5.30 4.39
N SER A 62 -4.93 5.05 3.09
CA SER A 62 -3.74 5.21 2.25
C SER A 62 -4.05 5.65 0.83
N VAL A 63 -3.09 6.36 0.26
CA VAL A 63 -3.05 6.74 -1.16
C VAL A 63 -1.71 6.30 -1.72
N PHE A 64 -1.75 5.59 -2.85
CA PHE A 64 -0.58 5.22 -3.62
C PHE A 64 -0.74 5.75 -5.04
N MET A 65 0.15 6.65 -5.43
CA MET A 65 0.14 7.30 -6.73
C MET A 65 1.38 6.90 -7.51
N ILE A 66 1.21 6.55 -8.78
CA ILE A 66 2.29 6.27 -9.72
C ILE A 66 2.15 7.26 -10.88
N ARG A 67 3.24 7.94 -11.23
CA ARG A 67 3.28 8.87 -12.36
C ARG A 67 4.49 8.58 -13.24
N SER A 68 4.30 8.67 -14.55
CA SER A 68 5.39 8.63 -15.53
C SER A 68 5.79 10.04 -15.92
N PHE A 69 7.10 10.29 -16.00
CA PHE A 69 7.69 11.52 -16.47
C PHE A 69 8.59 11.19 -17.67
N LYS A 70 8.43 11.95 -18.74
CA LYS A 70 9.32 11.93 -19.91
C LYS A 70 10.19 13.18 -19.85
N ASP A 71 11.51 13.03 -19.99
CA ASP A 71 12.40 14.17 -20.07
C ASP A 71 12.11 14.96 -21.37
N LYS A 72 11.68 16.22 -21.23
CA LYS A 72 11.36 17.12 -22.36
C LYS A 72 12.61 17.77 -22.96
N ALA A 73 13.79 17.62 -22.34
CA ALA A 73 15.00 18.37 -22.69
C ALA A 73 15.93 17.66 -23.67
N LYS A 74 15.70 16.39 -24.03
CA LYS A 74 16.54 15.65 -24.97
C LYS A 74 15.76 15.25 -26.23
N ASP A 75 16.13 15.90 -27.34
CA ASP A 75 15.73 15.56 -28.71
C ASP A 75 16.53 14.35 -29.24
N SER A 76 16.79 13.37 -28.36
CA SER A 76 17.52 12.14 -28.69
C SER A 76 16.57 10.97 -28.60
N ASP A 77 16.69 10.05 -29.54
CA ASP A 77 15.91 8.82 -29.77
C ASP A 77 15.82 7.85 -28.56
N ASN A 78 16.41 8.22 -27.41
CA ASN A 78 16.47 7.44 -26.19
C ASN A 78 15.95 8.28 -25.00
N LYS A 79 14.64 8.53 -24.96
CA LYS A 79 13.98 9.24 -23.84
C LYS A 79 13.84 8.27 -22.66
N GLU A 80 14.59 8.50 -21.60
CA GLU A 80 14.48 7.73 -20.36
C GLU A 80 13.11 8.00 -19.70
N LEU A 81 12.32 6.94 -19.49
CA LEU A 81 11.04 7.02 -18.79
C LEU A 81 11.27 6.97 -17.28
N LEU A 82 11.07 8.08 -16.59
CA LEU A 82 11.13 8.13 -15.14
C LEU A 82 9.75 7.79 -14.55
N VAL A 83 9.68 6.77 -13.70
CA VAL A 83 8.44 6.45 -12.97
C VAL A 83 8.62 6.81 -11.49
N VAL A 84 7.75 7.68 -10.98
CA VAL A 84 7.73 8.07 -9.57
C VAL A 84 6.52 7.46 -8.90
N ALA A 85 6.76 6.70 -7.84
CA ALA A 85 5.72 6.17 -6.97
C ALA A 85 5.74 6.94 -5.64
N THR A 86 4.60 7.49 -5.24
CA THR A 86 4.43 8.22 -3.97
C THR A 86 3.34 7.54 -3.14
N ARG A 87 3.64 7.30 -1.87
CA ARG A 87 2.73 6.60 -0.94
C ARG A 87 2.50 7.47 0.30
N TRP A 88 1.24 7.64 0.68
CA TRP A 88 0.82 8.22 1.95
C TRP A 88 -0.01 7.21 2.70
N VAL A 89 0.30 6.98 3.98
CA VAL A 89 -0.45 6.05 4.84
C VAL A 89 -0.62 6.63 6.22
N CYS A 90 -1.82 6.46 6.76
CA CYS A 90 -2.15 6.68 8.16
C CYS A 90 -2.77 5.41 8.73
N PHE A 91 -2.36 5.04 9.94
CA PHE A 91 -2.95 3.93 10.68
C PHE A 91 -3.56 4.43 11.98
N LYS A 92 -4.74 3.90 12.31
CA LYS A 92 -5.37 4.06 13.63
C LYS A 92 -5.49 2.68 14.27
N ILE A 93 -4.85 2.51 15.42
CA ILE A 93 -4.89 1.26 16.19
C ILE A 93 -5.97 1.42 17.28
N ARG A 94 -6.93 0.50 17.34
CA ARG A 94 -7.99 0.43 18.35
C ARG A 94 -7.82 -0.85 19.18
N GLY A 95 -8.05 -0.77 20.49
CA GLY A 95 -7.99 -1.92 21.41
C GLY A 95 -6.68 -2.05 22.21
N GLY A 96 -5.98 -0.95 22.49
CA GLY A 96 -4.63 -0.97 23.07
C GLY A 96 -4.48 -0.69 24.57
N GLU A 97 -5.49 -0.20 25.29
CA GLU A 97 -5.23 0.35 26.65
C GLU A 97 -5.17 -0.69 27.77
N SER A 98 -5.60 -1.94 27.57
CA SER A 98 -5.60 -2.94 28.64
C SER A 98 -4.82 -4.24 28.40
N ASN A 99 -4.31 -4.52 27.19
CA ASN A 99 -3.83 -5.89 26.87
C ASN A 99 -2.59 -6.02 25.95
N LEU A 100 -1.97 -4.93 25.47
CA LEU A 100 -0.78 -5.03 24.62
C LEU A 100 0.46 -4.58 25.38
N SER A 101 1.50 -5.42 25.42
CA SER A 101 2.83 -4.96 25.79
C SER A 101 3.33 -3.93 24.76
N ALA A 102 4.43 -3.23 25.05
CA ALA A 102 5.00 -2.26 24.11
C ALA A 102 5.40 -2.91 22.76
N ASP A 103 5.74 -4.20 22.78
CA ASP A 103 6.38 -4.88 21.64
C ASP A 103 5.43 -5.14 20.45
N PRO A 104 4.18 -5.65 20.62
CA PRO A 104 3.23 -5.79 19.51
C PRO A 104 2.84 -4.45 18.86
N LEU A 105 2.70 -3.39 19.66
CA LEU A 105 2.40 -2.05 19.12
C LEU A 105 3.55 -1.52 18.27
N GLN A 106 4.79 -1.74 18.71
CA GLN A 106 5.98 -1.39 17.95
C GLN A 106 6.05 -2.18 16.63
N GLU A 107 5.83 -3.50 16.66
CA GLU A 107 5.77 -4.32 15.44
C GLU A 107 4.70 -3.80 14.46
N LEU A 108 3.53 -3.41 14.99
CA LEU A 108 2.47 -2.85 14.17
C LEU A 108 2.89 -1.53 13.53
N GLN A 109 3.63 -0.68 14.24
CA GLN A 109 4.14 0.57 13.68
C GLN A 109 5.21 0.31 12.61
N GLU A 110 6.18 -0.56 12.87
CA GLU A 110 7.29 -0.89 11.98
C GLU A 110 6.83 -1.55 10.66
N SER A 111 5.79 -2.40 10.72
CA SER A 111 5.24 -3.05 9.53
C SER A 111 4.73 -2.08 8.45
N THR A 112 4.39 -0.85 8.84
CA THR A 112 4.00 0.25 7.93
C THR A 112 5.11 0.63 6.96
N VAL A 113 6.34 0.64 7.48
CA VAL A 113 7.55 1.10 6.79
C VAL A 113 8.06 0.01 5.87
N SER A 114 8.09 -1.24 6.36
CA SER A 114 8.57 -2.38 5.58
C SER A 114 7.73 -2.64 4.33
N PHE A 115 6.41 -2.37 4.37
CA PHE A 115 5.52 -2.54 3.22
C PHE A 115 5.97 -1.75 1.98
N GLY A 116 6.46 -0.52 2.15
CA GLY A 116 6.93 0.30 1.04
C GLY A 116 8.14 -0.32 0.32
N GLY A 117 9.08 -0.86 1.08
CA GLY A 117 10.25 -1.57 0.54
C GLY A 117 9.86 -2.85 -0.19
N THR A 118 8.92 -3.62 0.37
CA THR A 118 8.39 -4.84 -0.26
C THR A 118 7.69 -4.51 -1.59
N MET A 119 6.83 -3.49 -1.62
CA MET A 119 6.14 -3.06 -2.84
C MET A 119 7.14 -2.70 -3.96
N LYS A 120 8.16 -1.89 -3.64
CA LYS A 120 9.23 -1.53 -4.59
C LYS A 120 9.91 -2.76 -5.16
N LYS A 121 10.34 -3.70 -4.30
CA LYS A 121 10.99 -4.95 -4.73
C LYS A 121 10.08 -5.78 -5.63
N SER A 122 8.79 -5.91 -5.30
CA SER A 122 7.83 -6.65 -6.10
C SER A 122 7.62 -6.04 -7.49
N ILE A 123 7.56 -4.71 -7.58
CA ILE A 123 7.49 -4.00 -8.87
C ILE A 123 8.76 -4.27 -9.68
N GLN A 124 9.93 -4.09 -9.08
CA GLN A 124 11.22 -4.32 -9.75
C GLN A 124 11.38 -5.77 -10.23
N GLN A 125 10.98 -6.75 -9.42
CA GLN A 125 11.03 -8.17 -9.80
C GLN A 125 10.07 -8.47 -10.95
N ARG A 126 8.84 -7.95 -10.92
CA ARG A 126 7.89 -8.14 -12.02
C ARG A 126 8.42 -7.52 -13.32
N LEU A 127 8.91 -6.29 -13.27
CA LEU A 127 9.46 -5.61 -14.45
C LEU A 127 10.76 -6.25 -14.94
N GLY A 128 11.64 -6.68 -14.04
CA GLY A 128 12.88 -7.37 -14.38
C GLY A 128 12.66 -8.75 -15.00
N ASN A 129 11.58 -9.45 -14.60
CA ASN A 129 11.21 -10.75 -15.16
C ASN A 129 10.52 -10.65 -16.53
N VAL A 130 9.98 -9.49 -16.92
CA VAL A 130 9.37 -9.28 -18.25
C VAL A 130 10.44 -9.36 -19.36
N ASN A 131 11.70 -9.05 -19.06
CA ASN A 131 12.83 -9.16 -20.00
C ASN A 131 13.36 -10.60 -20.21
N LEU A 132 12.73 -11.62 -19.62
CA LEU A 132 13.17 -13.02 -19.75
C LEU A 132 12.25 -13.87 -20.64
N TYR A 133 11.18 -13.30 -21.21
CA TYR A 133 10.22 -14.01 -22.06
C TYR A 133 10.10 -13.46 -23.50
N ASP A 134 10.97 -12.53 -23.89
CA ASP A 134 11.14 -12.10 -25.28
C ASP A 134 12.45 -12.68 -25.84
N GLU A 135 12.45 -13.98 -26.18
CA GLU A 135 13.32 -14.62 -27.19
C GLU A 135 12.55 -15.73 -27.92
#